data_AF-R5ZII4-F1
#
_entry.id   AF-R5ZII4-F1
#
_cell.length_a   1.000
_cell.length_b   1.000
_cell.length_c   1.000
_cell.angle_alpha   90.00
_cell.angle_beta   90.00
_cell.angle_gamma   90.00
#
_symmetry.space_group_name_H-M   'P 1'
#
loop_
_entity.id
_entity.type
_entity.pdbx_description
1 polymer ?
#
loop_
_entity_poly.entity_id
_entity_poly.type
_entity_poly.pdbx_seq_one_letter_code
_entity_poly.pdbx_strand_id
1 'polypeptide(L)'
;MYLMLETIAIAVAGTCAGAVFAVILTLINSRKFIPAPMAFIGRLVVMAIRTVPVYVYGLIFIRVTGPGSFAGVLTMMMCSIGLLTKRFTVAVDNWNMAAWNACKCAGTGFIARLRHVAVPELKFQFKDAVMYRLDVNVRSASTLGLVGAGGIGAPLIVYMNNYRWDAVGSILIVLFVVVLLIELLSKCLKRIH
;
A
#
# COMPACT_ATOMS: atom_id res chain seq x y z
N MET A 1 -5.51 24.01 -2.30
CA MET A 1 -4.20 23.32 -2.18
C MET A 1 -4.08 22.46 -0.93
N TYR A 2 -4.48 22.93 0.27
CA TYR A 2 -4.36 22.16 1.52
C TYR A 2 -4.96 20.73 1.45
N LEU A 3 -6.19 20.59 0.94
CA LEU A 3 -6.88 19.29 0.80
C LEU A 3 -6.16 18.28 -0.12
N MET A 4 -5.39 18.76 -1.10
CA MET A 4 -4.56 17.88 -1.94
C MET A 4 -3.36 17.35 -1.17
N LEU A 5 -2.67 18.23 -0.44
CA LEU A 5 -1.56 17.83 0.41
C LEU A 5 -2.03 16.82 1.46
N GLU A 6 -3.22 17.02 2.02
CA GLU A 6 -3.85 16.07 2.93
C GLU A 6 -4.08 14.71 2.25
N THR A 7 -4.62 14.69 1.03
CA THR A 7 -4.85 13.44 0.27
C THR A 7 -3.55 12.68 0.00
N ILE A 8 -2.49 13.41 -0.37
CA ILE A 8 -1.16 12.85 -0.61
C ILE A 8 -0.58 12.33 0.71
N ALA A 9 -0.69 13.10 1.81
CA ALA A 9 -0.21 12.68 3.13
C ALA A 9 -0.93 11.42 3.61
N ILE A 10 -2.25 11.31 3.41
CA ILE A 10 -3.03 10.10 3.72
C ILE A 10 -2.47 8.90 2.96
N ALA A 11 -2.28 9.04 1.64
CA ALA A 11 -1.79 7.98 0.78
C ALA A 11 -0.36 7.56 1.12
N VAL A 12 0.53 8.53 1.38
CA VAL A 12 1.94 8.28 1.72
C VAL A 12 2.03 7.61 3.09
N ALA A 13 1.40 8.19 4.12
CA ALA A 13 1.44 7.65 5.49
C ALA A 13 0.84 6.23 5.54
N GLY A 14 -0.29 6.01 4.88
CA GLY A 14 -0.93 4.69 4.81
C GLY A 14 -0.05 3.67 4.08
N THR A 15 0.55 4.05 2.95
CA THR A 15 1.48 3.18 2.21
C THR A 15 2.73 2.85 3.03
N CYS A 16 3.35 3.84 3.66
CA CYS A 16 4.57 3.66 4.46
C CYS A 16 4.31 2.76 5.66
N ALA A 17 3.27 3.03 6.44
CA ALA A 17 2.89 2.18 7.57
C ALA A 17 2.57 0.75 7.08
N GLY A 18 1.75 0.63 6.03
CA GLY A 18 1.38 -0.67 5.48
C GLY A 18 2.56 -1.46 4.90
N ALA A 19 3.57 -0.79 4.34
CA ALA A 19 4.77 -1.42 3.82
C ALA A 19 5.63 -2.03 4.93
N VAL A 20 5.78 -1.32 6.07
CA VAL A 20 6.52 -1.84 7.23
C VAL A 20 5.88 -3.11 7.76
N PHE A 21 4.56 -3.11 7.97
CA PHE A 21 3.82 -4.30 8.40
C PHE A 21 3.84 -5.41 7.34
N ALA A 22 3.78 -5.06 6.05
CA ALA A 22 3.84 -6.04 4.97
C ALA A 22 5.18 -6.80 4.94
N VAL A 23 6.31 -6.11 5.18
CA VAL A 23 7.62 -6.78 5.26
C VAL A 23 7.63 -7.81 6.39
N ILE A 24 7.14 -7.44 7.57
CA ILE A 24 7.05 -8.34 8.73
C ILE A 24 6.16 -9.54 8.41
N LEU A 25 4.96 -9.30 7.87
CA LEU A 25 4.04 -10.37 7.49
C LEU A 25 4.61 -11.27 6.39
N THR A 26 5.40 -10.76 5.46
CA THR A 26 6.02 -11.56 4.40
C THR A 26 7.03 -12.56 4.95
N LEU A 27 7.83 -12.17 5.95
CA LEU A 27 8.74 -13.10 6.62
C LEU A 27 7.98 -14.27 7.27
N ILE A 28 6.79 -13.99 7.80
CA ILE A 28 5.92 -15.00 8.43
C ILE A 28 5.22 -15.90 7.39
N ASN A 29 5.03 -15.38 6.18
CA ASN A 29 4.24 -16.02 5.12
C ASN A 29 5.02 -16.87 4.13
N SER A 30 6.34 -16.66 4.01
CA SER A 30 7.12 -17.36 2.99
C SER A 30 7.46 -18.78 3.42
N ARG A 31 7.19 -19.76 2.53
CA ARG A 31 7.55 -21.18 2.74
C ARG A 31 9.05 -21.42 2.82
N LYS A 32 9.83 -20.43 2.37
CA LYS A 32 11.29 -20.48 2.36
C LYS A 32 11.92 -20.24 3.72
N PHE A 33 11.22 -19.53 4.60
CA PHE A 33 11.72 -19.19 5.94
C PHE A 33 11.03 -19.98 7.05
N ILE A 34 9.78 -20.42 6.83
CA ILE A 34 8.93 -21.02 7.87
C ILE A 34 8.26 -22.30 7.37
N PRO A 35 8.04 -23.30 8.25
CA PRO A 35 7.34 -24.54 7.91
C PRO A 35 5.95 -24.32 7.28
N ALA A 36 5.59 -25.23 6.37
CA ALA A 36 4.40 -25.16 5.52
C ALA A 36 3.05 -24.81 6.22
N PRO A 37 2.70 -25.34 7.42
CA PRO A 37 1.41 -25.03 8.05
C PRO A 37 1.30 -23.57 8.51
N MET A 38 2.35 -23.00 9.07
CA MET A 38 2.32 -21.61 9.58
C MET A 38 2.31 -20.60 8.42
N ALA A 39 3.02 -20.92 7.33
CA ALA A 39 2.97 -20.18 6.07
C ALA A 39 1.60 -20.30 5.34
N PHE A 40 0.76 -21.26 5.70
CA PHE A 40 -0.61 -21.37 5.18
C PHE A 40 -1.57 -20.46 5.95
N ILE A 41 -1.48 -20.46 7.28
CA ILE A 41 -2.28 -19.59 8.15
C ILE A 41 -2.07 -18.12 7.80
N GLY A 42 -0.80 -17.69 7.67
CA GLY A 42 -0.53 -16.31 7.26
C GLY A 42 -1.15 -15.94 5.90
N ARG A 43 -1.16 -16.90 4.95
CA ARG A 43 -1.73 -16.67 3.61
C ARG A 43 -3.24 -16.52 3.68
N LEU A 44 -3.90 -17.30 4.53
CA LEU A 44 -5.32 -17.16 4.79
C LEU A 44 -5.64 -15.78 5.38
N VAL A 45 -4.85 -15.30 6.35
CA VAL A 45 -5.02 -13.95 6.92
C VAL A 45 -4.88 -12.88 5.84
N VAL A 46 -3.84 -12.97 5.01
CA VAL A 46 -3.63 -12.01 3.90
C VAL A 46 -4.76 -12.09 2.86
N MET A 47 -5.28 -13.29 2.57
CA MET A 47 -6.43 -13.45 1.71
C MET A 47 -7.67 -12.78 2.30
N ALA A 48 -7.97 -13.02 3.58
CA ALA A 48 -9.10 -12.41 4.28
C ALA A 48 -9.05 -10.89 4.25
N ILE A 49 -7.87 -10.29 4.53
CA ILE A 49 -7.69 -8.84 4.48
C ILE A 49 -8.00 -8.27 3.08
N ARG A 50 -7.66 -9.01 2.02
CA ARG A 50 -7.84 -8.55 0.63
C ARG A 50 -9.26 -8.74 0.08
N THR A 51 -10.05 -9.62 0.67
CA THR A 51 -11.44 -9.87 0.24
C THR A 51 -12.33 -8.66 0.55
N VAL A 52 -12.01 -7.90 1.59
CA VAL A 52 -12.79 -6.75 2.03
C VAL A 52 -12.50 -5.53 1.13
N PRO A 53 -13.52 -4.91 0.52
CA PRO A 53 -13.35 -3.71 -0.29
C PRO A 53 -12.85 -2.51 0.53
N VAL A 54 -12.15 -1.58 -0.12
CA VAL A 54 -11.55 -0.39 0.51
C VAL A 54 -12.61 0.47 1.23
N TYR A 55 -13.79 0.63 0.62
CA TYR A 55 -14.89 1.42 1.22
C TYR A 55 -15.40 0.81 2.53
N VAL A 56 -15.43 -0.52 2.64
CA VAL A 56 -15.88 -1.21 3.86
C VAL A 56 -14.89 -0.93 4.99
N TYR A 57 -13.58 -1.00 4.72
CA TYR A 57 -12.56 -0.58 5.69
C TYR A 57 -12.71 0.90 6.08
N GLY A 58 -13.03 1.77 5.11
CA GLY A 58 -13.34 3.17 5.36
C GLY A 58 -14.43 3.33 6.40
N LEU A 59 -15.58 2.71 6.18
CA LEU A 59 -16.74 2.79 7.07
C LEU A 59 -16.44 2.22 8.48
N ILE A 60 -15.70 1.11 8.56
CA ILE A 60 -15.30 0.52 9.84
C ILE A 60 -14.40 1.49 10.62
N PHE A 61 -13.35 2.04 9.99
CA PHE A 61 -12.43 2.93 10.69
C PHE A 61 -13.07 4.27 11.03
N ILE A 62 -13.93 4.82 10.17
CA ILE A 62 -14.72 6.01 10.51
C ILE A 62 -15.56 5.77 11.76
N ARG A 63 -16.13 4.58 11.95
CA ARG A 63 -16.92 4.29 13.15
C ARG A 63 -16.08 4.23 14.42
N VAL A 64 -14.81 3.84 14.30
CA VAL A 64 -13.86 3.69 15.43
C VAL A 64 -13.18 5.02 15.78
N THR A 65 -12.67 5.74 14.79
CA THR A 65 -11.87 6.97 15.00
C THR A 65 -12.64 8.26 14.72
N GLY A 66 -13.82 8.18 14.13
CA GLY A 66 -14.57 9.32 13.60
C GLY A 66 -14.19 9.64 12.15
N PRO A 67 -14.98 10.51 11.48
CA PRO A 67 -14.68 10.99 10.14
C PRO A 67 -13.42 11.89 10.16
N GLY A 68 -12.56 11.73 9.16
CA GLY A 68 -11.32 12.51 9.04
C GLY A 68 -10.19 11.77 8.35
N SER A 69 -9.07 12.46 8.16
CA SER A 69 -7.88 11.94 7.48
C SER A 69 -7.23 10.76 8.18
N PHE A 70 -7.32 10.67 9.51
CA PHE A 70 -6.80 9.53 10.27
C PHE A 70 -7.49 8.21 9.90
N ALA A 71 -8.82 8.23 9.73
CA ALA A 71 -9.55 7.06 9.24
C ALA A 71 -9.07 6.66 7.84
N GLY A 72 -8.84 7.63 6.96
CA GLY A 72 -8.28 7.40 5.63
C GLY A 72 -6.90 6.74 5.67
N VAL A 73 -6.01 7.16 6.57
CA VAL A 73 -4.68 6.57 6.73
C VAL A 73 -4.79 5.11 7.15
N LEU A 74 -5.64 4.78 8.13
CA LEU A 74 -5.86 3.41 8.59
C LEU A 74 -6.43 2.51 7.49
N THR A 75 -7.40 3.02 6.72
CA THR A 75 -7.95 2.30 5.58
C THR A 75 -6.89 2.00 4.53
N MET A 76 -6.11 3.02 4.13
CA MET A 76 -5.04 2.85 3.14
C MET A 76 -3.94 1.92 3.66
N MET A 77 -3.61 1.98 4.94
CA MET A 77 -2.68 1.09 5.61
C MET A 77 -3.12 -0.36 5.51
N MET A 78 -4.35 -0.69 5.95
CA MET A 78 -4.88 -2.06 5.89
C MET A 78 -4.91 -2.63 4.48
N CYS A 79 -5.39 -1.84 3.51
CA CYS A 79 -5.41 -2.28 2.12
C CYS A 79 -4.00 -2.45 1.53
N SER A 80 -3.03 -1.64 1.98
CA SER A 80 -1.63 -1.76 1.57
C SER A 80 -0.97 -3.00 2.13
N ILE A 81 -1.21 -3.33 3.39
CA ILE A 81 -0.69 -4.55 4.03
C ILE A 81 -1.07 -5.76 3.20
N GLY A 82 -2.36 -5.91 2.85
CA GLY A 82 -2.83 -7.07 2.08
C GLY A 82 -2.13 -7.23 0.73
N LEU A 83 -2.10 -6.16 -0.09
CA LEU A 83 -1.53 -6.24 -1.43
C LEU A 83 0.01 -6.35 -1.42
N LEU A 84 0.69 -5.55 -0.59
CA LEU A 84 2.14 -5.56 -0.49
C LEU A 84 2.65 -6.88 0.07
N THR A 85 2.03 -7.42 1.12
CA THR A 85 2.43 -8.73 1.68
C THR A 85 2.39 -9.81 0.60
N LYS A 86 1.32 -9.87 -0.19
CA LYS A 86 1.22 -10.88 -1.26
C LYS A 86 2.31 -10.68 -2.33
N ARG A 87 2.55 -9.43 -2.75
CA ARG A 87 3.58 -9.12 -3.77
C ARG A 87 4.99 -9.46 -3.26
N PHE A 88 5.31 -9.06 -2.05
CA PHE A 88 6.59 -9.37 -1.40
C PHE A 88 6.77 -10.87 -1.19
N THR A 89 5.73 -11.60 -0.73
CA THR A 89 5.82 -13.06 -0.56
C THR A 89 6.06 -13.77 -1.89
N VAL A 90 5.43 -13.34 -2.98
CA VAL A 90 5.69 -13.89 -4.32
C VAL A 90 7.12 -13.60 -4.78
N ALA A 91 7.63 -12.39 -4.55
CA ALA A 91 9.01 -12.03 -4.86
C ALA A 91 10.02 -12.90 -4.10
N VAL A 92 9.79 -13.11 -2.80
CA VAL A 92 10.62 -13.98 -1.95
C VAL A 92 10.54 -15.44 -2.43
N ASP A 93 9.33 -15.95 -2.69
CA ASP A 93 9.12 -17.33 -3.10
C ASP A 93 9.74 -17.63 -4.48
N ASN A 94 9.86 -16.63 -5.37
CA ASN A 94 10.45 -16.78 -6.71
C ASN A 94 11.99 -16.63 -6.75
N TRP A 95 12.62 -16.01 -5.75
CA TRP A 95 14.06 -15.71 -5.79
C TRP A 95 14.96 -16.94 -5.58
N ASN A 96 16.11 -17.03 -6.24
CA ASN A 96 17.03 -18.16 -6.10
C ASN A 96 17.75 -18.16 -4.73
N MET A 97 17.65 -19.27 -3.98
CA MET A 97 18.22 -19.39 -2.64
C MET A 97 19.68 -19.85 -2.62
N ALA A 98 20.36 -19.93 -3.77
CA ALA A 98 21.75 -20.38 -3.85
C ALA A 98 22.69 -19.60 -2.91
N ALA A 99 22.68 -18.26 -2.99
CA ALA A 99 23.48 -17.39 -2.13
C ALA A 99 23.08 -17.50 -0.64
N TRP A 100 21.78 -17.70 -0.38
CA TRP A 100 21.25 -17.88 0.98
C TRP A 100 21.74 -19.18 1.62
N ASN A 101 21.71 -20.28 0.87
CA ASN A 101 22.14 -21.60 1.34
C ASN A 101 23.66 -21.65 1.52
N ALA A 102 24.44 -21.01 0.63
CA ALA A 102 25.88 -20.89 0.80
C ALA A 102 26.25 -20.18 2.12
N CYS A 103 25.59 -19.05 2.42
CA CYS A 103 25.80 -18.35 3.69
C CYS A 103 25.35 -19.20 4.90
N LYS A 104 24.27 -19.98 4.75
CA LYS A 104 23.79 -20.89 5.81
C LYS A 104 24.84 -21.97 6.13
N CYS A 105 25.47 -22.55 5.11
CA CYS A 105 26.54 -23.53 5.28
C CYS A 105 27.80 -22.91 5.91
N ALA A 106 28.07 -21.63 5.65
CA ALA A 106 29.14 -20.87 6.30
C ALA A 106 28.85 -20.50 7.78
N GLY A 107 27.72 -20.93 8.36
CA GLY A 107 27.39 -20.70 9.77
C GLY A 107 26.84 -19.31 10.09
N THR A 108 26.48 -18.49 9.09
CA THR A 108 25.96 -17.14 9.36
C THR A 108 24.56 -17.14 9.98
N GLY A 109 24.36 -16.28 10.98
CA GLY A 109 23.08 -16.11 11.66
C GLY A 109 21.94 -15.65 10.72
N PHE A 110 20.68 -15.92 11.11
CA PHE A 110 19.50 -15.62 10.30
C PHE A 110 19.37 -14.12 9.95
N ILE A 111 19.58 -13.24 10.94
CA ILE A 111 19.48 -11.78 10.77
C ILE A 111 20.57 -11.27 9.81
N ALA A 112 21.80 -11.80 9.93
CA ALA A 112 22.89 -11.44 9.04
C ALA A 112 22.59 -11.84 7.59
N ARG A 113 22.06 -13.05 7.37
CA ARG A 113 21.65 -13.51 6.03
C ARG A 113 20.49 -12.68 5.46
N LEU A 114 19.51 -12.34 6.29
CA LEU A 114 18.39 -11.50 5.87
C LEU A 114 18.87 -10.14 5.37
N ARG A 115 19.75 -9.49 6.14
CA ARG A 115 20.25 -8.15 5.82
C ARG A 115 21.20 -8.11 4.62
N HIS A 116 22.10 -9.09 4.48
CA HIS A 116 23.16 -9.03 3.47
C HIS A 116 22.87 -9.84 2.21
N VAL A 117 21.88 -10.73 2.22
CA VAL A 117 21.53 -11.54 1.04
C VAL A 117 20.12 -11.21 0.56
N ALA A 118 19.11 -11.30 1.43
CA ALA A 118 17.72 -11.13 1.00
C ALA A 118 17.37 -9.66 0.67
N VAL A 119 17.78 -8.70 1.51
CA VAL A 119 17.50 -7.27 1.28
C VAL A 119 18.11 -6.75 -0.03
N PRO A 120 19.42 -6.95 -0.34
CA PRO A 120 20.00 -6.38 -1.56
C PRO A 120 19.43 -6.97 -2.85
N GLU A 121 19.01 -8.23 -2.83
CA GLU A 121 18.43 -8.93 -3.98
C GLU A 121 16.97 -8.51 -4.22
N LEU A 122 16.19 -8.31 -3.15
CA LEU A 122 14.76 -8.02 -3.24
C LEU A 122 14.44 -6.52 -3.24
N LYS A 123 15.42 -5.64 -2.95
CA LYS A 123 15.21 -4.18 -2.80
C LYS A 123 14.50 -3.55 -3.98
N PHE A 124 14.84 -3.93 -5.21
CA PHE A 124 14.27 -3.32 -6.42
C PHE A 124 12.80 -3.71 -6.57
N GLN A 125 12.49 -5.01 -6.46
CA GLN A 125 11.11 -5.50 -6.52
C GLN A 125 10.24 -4.92 -5.39
N PHE A 126 10.80 -4.74 -4.19
CA PHE A 126 10.07 -4.13 -3.08
C PHE A 126 9.80 -2.65 -3.33
N LYS A 127 10.80 -1.89 -3.80
CA LYS A 127 10.65 -0.48 -4.16
C LYS A 127 9.56 -0.29 -5.23
N ASP A 128 9.57 -1.13 -6.26
CA ASP A 128 8.62 -1.05 -7.36
C ASP A 128 7.19 -1.36 -6.92
N ALA A 129 7.02 -2.36 -6.05
CA ALA A 129 5.72 -2.70 -5.49
C ALA A 129 5.18 -1.59 -4.57
N VAL A 130 6.04 -0.96 -3.75
CA VAL A 130 5.65 0.17 -2.89
C VAL A 130 5.28 1.39 -3.74
N MET A 131 6.07 1.73 -4.77
CA MET A 131 5.74 2.87 -5.63
C MET A 131 4.46 2.66 -6.43
N TYR A 132 4.25 1.46 -6.95
CA TYR A 132 2.98 1.10 -7.57
C TYR A 132 1.81 1.23 -6.58
N ARG A 133 1.99 0.79 -5.33
CA ARG A 133 0.94 0.89 -4.32
C ARG A 133 0.63 2.33 -3.92
N LEU A 134 1.65 3.18 -3.84
CA LEU A 134 1.51 4.60 -3.52
C LEU A 134 0.65 5.30 -4.57
N ASP A 135 0.91 5.09 -5.86
CA ASP A 135 0.11 5.65 -6.96
C ASP A 135 -1.37 5.24 -6.86
N VAL A 136 -1.63 3.94 -6.67
CA VAL A 136 -2.98 3.40 -6.49
C VAL A 136 -3.66 3.99 -5.25
N ASN A 137 -2.93 4.15 -4.15
CA ASN A 137 -3.47 4.72 -2.92
C ASN A 137 -3.79 6.21 -3.04
N VAL A 138 -3.01 7.01 -3.80
CA VAL A 138 -3.34 8.42 -4.03
C VAL A 138 -4.68 8.55 -4.75
N ARG A 139 -4.91 7.72 -5.79
CA ARG A 139 -6.20 7.66 -6.49
C ARG A 139 -7.32 7.18 -5.55
N SER A 140 -7.06 6.13 -4.79
CA SER A 140 -8.07 5.54 -3.89
C SER A 140 -8.42 6.47 -2.72
N ALA A 141 -7.48 7.29 -2.22
CA ALA A 141 -7.72 8.27 -1.17
C ALA A 141 -8.68 9.38 -1.64
N SER A 142 -8.58 9.78 -2.90
CA SER A 142 -9.50 10.77 -3.48
C SER A 142 -10.96 10.27 -3.52
N THR A 143 -11.17 8.99 -3.85
CA THR A 143 -12.51 8.39 -3.87
C THR A 143 -12.99 8.02 -2.46
N LEU A 144 -12.07 7.65 -1.56
CA LEU A 144 -12.40 7.38 -0.15
C LEU A 144 -12.86 8.65 0.59
N GLY A 145 -12.40 9.83 0.17
CA GLY A 145 -12.87 11.09 0.73
C GLY A 145 -14.39 11.29 0.58
N LEU A 146 -15.02 10.65 -0.42
CA LEU A 146 -16.48 10.67 -0.60
C LEU A 146 -17.23 10.02 0.56
N VAL A 147 -16.63 9.02 1.21
CA VAL A 147 -17.24 8.35 2.37
C VAL A 147 -16.85 9.00 3.71
N GLY A 148 -16.18 10.16 3.69
CA GLY A 148 -15.81 10.90 4.91
C GLY A 148 -14.42 10.58 5.47
N ALA A 149 -13.56 9.91 4.69
CA ALA A 149 -12.20 9.56 5.11
C ALA A 149 -11.15 10.69 4.90
N GLY A 150 -11.61 11.92 4.67
CA GLY A 150 -10.77 13.12 4.52
C GLY A 150 -10.21 13.34 3.10
N GLY A 151 -9.45 14.42 2.94
CA GLY A 151 -8.85 14.82 1.67
C GLY A 151 -9.83 15.44 0.67
N ILE A 152 -9.45 15.45 -0.60
CA ILE A 152 -10.17 16.19 -1.66
C ILE A 152 -11.57 15.64 -1.96
N GLY A 153 -11.85 14.39 -1.58
CA GLY A 153 -13.17 13.78 -1.77
C GLY A 153 -14.25 14.28 -0.81
N ALA A 154 -13.87 14.86 0.34
CA ALA A 154 -14.83 15.40 1.31
C ALA A 154 -15.63 16.61 0.78
N PRO A 155 -15.02 17.66 0.17
CA PRO A 155 -15.80 18.72 -0.48
C PRO A 155 -16.55 18.22 -1.72
N LEU A 156 -16.04 17.19 -2.40
CA LEU A 156 -16.68 16.64 -3.60
C LEU A 156 -18.08 16.08 -3.29
N ILE A 157 -18.23 15.30 -2.21
CA ILE A 157 -19.55 14.77 -1.82
C ILE A 157 -20.52 15.89 -1.38
N VAL A 158 -20.01 16.95 -0.76
CA VAL A 158 -20.81 18.12 -0.39
C VAL A 158 -21.34 18.84 -1.63
N TYR A 159 -20.49 19.10 -2.63
CA TYR A 159 -20.94 19.75 -3.87
C TYR A 159 -21.90 18.90 -4.70
N MET A 160 -21.72 17.57 -4.70
CA MET A 160 -22.66 16.63 -5.31
C MET A 160 -24.03 16.70 -4.63
N ASN A 161 -24.09 16.70 -3.29
CA ASN A 161 -25.34 16.80 -2.54
C ASN A 161 -26.04 18.16 -2.72
N ASN A 162 -25.29 19.22 -3.05
CA ASN A 162 -25.82 20.55 -3.34
C ASN A 162 -26.18 20.75 -4.83
N TYR A 163 -26.12 19.70 -5.66
CA TYR A 163 -26.38 19.75 -7.11
C TYR A 163 -25.52 20.79 -7.88
N ARG A 164 -24.35 21.14 -7.35
CA ARG A 164 -23.43 22.12 -7.96
C ARG A 164 -22.47 21.44 -8.93
N TRP A 165 -22.99 21.02 -10.08
CA TRP A 165 -22.25 20.23 -11.07
C TRP A 165 -21.02 20.96 -11.65
N ASP A 166 -21.06 22.29 -11.75
CA ASP A 166 -19.91 23.09 -12.18
C ASP A 166 -18.70 22.93 -11.24
N ALA A 167 -18.96 22.97 -9.93
CA ALA A 167 -17.93 22.79 -8.92
C ALA A 167 -17.40 21.34 -8.91
N VAL A 168 -18.28 20.35 -9.04
CA VAL A 168 -17.91 18.92 -9.14
C VAL A 168 -17.01 18.67 -10.35
N GLY A 169 -17.37 19.21 -11.52
CA GLY A 169 -16.58 19.09 -12.75
C GLY A 169 -15.18 19.69 -12.61
N SER A 170 -15.07 20.87 -11.98
CA SER A 170 -13.77 21.50 -11.74
C SER A 170 -12.84 20.65 -10.86
N ILE A 171 -13.37 20.05 -9.79
CA ILE A 171 -12.59 19.19 -8.88
C ILE A 171 -12.14 17.90 -9.58
N LEU A 172 -13.01 17.31 -10.41
CA LEU A 172 -12.69 16.11 -11.20
C LEU A 172 -11.57 16.38 -12.21
N ILE A 173 -11.61 17.49 -12.95
CA ILE A 173 -10.55 17.88 -13.90
C ILE A 173 -9.22 18.06 -13.16
N VAL A 174 -9.26 18.77 -12.04
CA VAL A 174 -8.07 19.02 -11.22
C VAL A 174 -7.49 17.71 -10.66
N LEU A 175 -8.33 16.80 -10.16
CA LEU A 175 -7.91 15.48 -9.73
C LEU A 175 -7.28 14.67 -10.87
N PHE A 176 -7.89 14.70 -12.06
CA PHE A 176 -7.39 14.01 -13.25
C PHE A 176 -5.99 14.50 -13.65
N VAL A 177 -5.78 15.83 -13.68
CA VAL A 177 -4.48 16.43 -13.98
C VAL A 177 -3.42 16.01 -12.96
N VAL A 178 -3.75 16.01 -11.66
CA VAL A 178 -2.81 15.59 -10.61
C VAL A 178 -2.45 14.11 -10.72
N VAL A 179 -3.43 13.23 -10.93
CA VAL A 179 -3.18 11.79 -11.12
C VAL A 179 -2.32 11.55 -12.36
N LEU A 180 -2.58 12.26 -13.46
CA LEU A 180 -1.73 12.20 -14.66
C LEU A 180 -0.29 12.63 -14.38
N LEU A 181 -0.07 13.72 -13.64
CA LEU A 181 1.27 14.19 -13.27
C LEU A 181 2.01 13.15 -12.42
N ILE A 182 1.34 12.52 -11.45
CA ILE A 182 1.92 11.48 -10.60
C ILE A 182 2.26 10.21 -11.41
N GLU A 183 1.38 9.81 -12.34
CA GLU A 183 1.65 8.70 -13.25
C GLU A 183 2.86 8.99 -14.15
N LEU A 184 2.97 10.21 -14.68
CA LEU A 184 4.09 10.64 -15.53
C LEU A 184 5.41 10.66 -14.77
N LEU A 185 5.42 11.21 -13.55
CA LEU A 185 6.58 11.20 -12.66
C LEU A 185 7.00 9.76 -12.31
N SER A 186 6.03 8.90 -11.97
CA SER A 186 6.28 7.49 -11.65
C SER A 186 6.82 6.71 -12.85
N LYS A 187 6.33 6.99 -14.06
CA LYS A 187 6.83 6.39 -15.31
C LYS A 187 8.23 6.88 -15.66
N CYS A 188 8.52 8.16 -15.46
CA CYS A 188 9.84 8.75 -15.70
C CYS A 188 10.89 8.14 -14.75
N LEU A 189 10.57 8.02 -13.46
CA LEU A 189 11.43 7.37 -12.46
C LEU A 189 11.70 5.89 -12.76
N LYS A 190 10.73 5.17 -13.33
CA LYS A 190 10.90 3.77 -13.74
C LYS A 190 11.73 3.58 -15.01
N ARG A 191 11.85 4.60 -15.87
CA ARG A 191 12.62 4.52 -17.13
C ARG A 191 14.11 4.83 -16.92
N ILE A 192 14.48 5.39 -15.77
CA ILE A 192 15.87 5.76 -15.41
C ILE A 192 16.61 4.60 -14.68
N HIS A 193 15.94 3.47 -14.44
CA HIS A 193 16.55 2.20 -14.00
C HIS A 193 16.29 1.12 -15.07
#